data_AF-A0A0P9UJY2-F1
#
_entry.id   AF-A0A0P9UJY2-F1
#
_cell.length_a   1.000
_cell.length_b   1.000
_cell.length_c   1.000
_cell.angle_alpha   90.00
_cell.angle_beta   90.00
_cell.angle_gamma   90.00
#
_symmetry.space_group_name_H-M   'P 1'
#
loop_
_entity.id
_entity.type
_entity.pdbx_description
1 polymer ?
#
loop_
_entity_poly.entity_id
_entity_poly.type
_entity_poly.pdbx_seq_one_letter_code
_entity_poly.pdbx_strand_id
1 'polypeptide(L)' 'MLTGIVYFDQKNRFKDGRRIRTSVIVEFVDQDAYAVALTSTGSAYVLVPQSTEELPLDLSRRVEH' A
#
# COMPACT_ATOMS: atom_id res chain seq x y z
N MET A 1 -11.27 1.62 -2.25
CA MET A 1 -10.37 2.51 -3.02
C MET A 1 -9.55 3.32 -2.03
N LEU A 2 -8.25 3.48 -2.25
CA LEU A 2 -7.37 4.28 -1.40
C LEU A 2 -7.06 5.62 -2.07
N THR A 3 -6.74 6.64 -1.27
CA THR A 3 -6.16 7.90 -1.74
C THR A 3 -4.79 8.04 -1.11
N GLY A 4 -3.79 8.40 -1.90
CA GLY A 4 -2.41 8.47 -1.43
C GLY A 4 -1.51 9.29 -2.33
N ILE A 5 -0.25 9.40 -1.94
CA ILE A 5 0.82 10.01 -2.72
C ILE A 5 1.64 8.88 -3.34
N VAL A 6 1.85 8.94 -4.65
CA VAL A 6 2.67 7.94 -5.36
C VAL A 6 4.13 8.34 -5.28
N TYR A 7 4.96 7.34 -5.00
CA TYR A 7 6.40 7.37 -5.15
C TYR A 7 6.82 6.13 -5.93
N PHE A 8 7.89 6.24 -6.73
CA PHE A 8 8.53 5.12 -7.42
C PHE A 8 7.58 4.31 -8.33
N ASP A 9 6.77 4.98 -9.15
CA ASP A 9 5.95 4.29 -10.16
C ASP A 9 6.86 3.71 -11.26
N GLN A 10 7.07 2.38 -11.21
CA GLN A 10 7.93 1.67 -12.16
C GLN A 10 7.51 1.81 -13.62
N LYS A 11 6.24 2.14 -13.88
CA LYS A 11 5.70 2.36 -15.22
C LYS A 11 5.82 3.82 -15.69
N ASN A 12 6.37 4.71 -14.85
CA ASN A 12 6.56 6.14 -15.11
C ASN A 12 5.28 6.88 -15.61
N ARG A 13 4.11 6.42 -15.16
CA ARG A 13 2.79 7.01 -15.43
C ARG A 13 2.53 8.23 -14.56
N PHE A 14 3.13 8.26 -13.38
CA PHE A 14 2.98 9.34 -12.41
C PHE A 14 4.33 9.84 -11.94
N LYS A 15 4.47 11.15 -11.81
CA LYS A 15 5.61 11.75 -11.13
C LYS A 15 5.51 11.50 -9.62
N ASP A 16 6.66 11.40 -8.96
CA ASP A 16 6.73 11.35 -7.52
C ASP A 16 6.03 12.56 -6.89
N GLY A 17 5.33 12.32 -5.77
CA GLY A 17 4.53 13.34 -5.10
C GLY A 17 3.12 13.52 -5.69
N ARG A 18 2.76 12.80 -6.76
CA ARG A 18 1.42 12.88 -7.34
C ARG A 18 0.39 12.26 -6.39
N ARG A 19 -0.62 13.05 -6.03
CA ARG A 19 -1.82 12.53 -5.34
C ARG A 19 -2.70 11.74 -6.31
N ILE A 20 -3.09 10.54 -5.92
CA ILE A 20 -3.98 9.67 -6.69
C ILE A 20 -5.11 9.12 -5.83
N ARG A 21 -6.18 8.68 -6.51
CA ARG A 21 -7.18 7.75 -5.99
C ARG A 21 -7.04 6.45 -6.75
N THR A 22 -6.83 5.33 -6.06
CA THR A 22 -6.61 4.04 -6.71
C THR A 22 -7.91 3.52 -7.35
N SER A 23 -7.76 2.61 -8.30
CA SER A 23 -8.86 1.74 -8.74
C SER A 23 -9.35 0.85 -7.59
N VAL A 24 -10.40 0.05 -7.85
CA VAL A 24 -10.94 -0.89 -6.87
C VAL A 24 -9.84 -1.83 -6.41
N ILE A 25 -9.68 -1.93 -5.09
CA ILE A 25 -8.75 -2.87 -4.45
C ILE A 25 -9.45 -4.22 -4.43
N VAL A 26 -8.74 -5.24 -4.90
CA VAL A 26 -9.23 -6.60 -4.90
C VAL A 26 -8.73 -7.38 -3.70
N GLU A 27 -7.51 -7.07 -3.24
CA GLU A 27 -6.86 -7.83 -2.17
C GLU A 27 -5.80 -6.97 -1.44
N PHE A 28 -5.60 -7.27 -0.16
CA PHE A 28 -4.44 -6.84 0.62
C PHE A 28 -3.60 -8.06 0.95
N VAL A 29 -2.30 -8.00 0.65
CA VAL A 29 -1.36 -9.09 0.91
C VAL A 29 -0.16 -8.57 1.70
N ASP A 30 0.43 -9.44 2.52
CA ASP A 30 1.72 -9.19 3.14
C ASP A 30 2.82 -9.81 2.27
N GLN A 31 3.77 -9.00 1.84
CA GLN A 31 4.90 -9.44 1.03
C GLN A 31 6.19 -8.85 1.59
N ASP A 32 7.14 -9.70 1.98
CA ASP A 32 8.45 -9.29 2.50
C ASP A 32 8.36 -8.25 3.64
N ALA A 33 7.40 -8.43 4.56
CA ALA A 33 7.05 -7.52 5.66
C ALA A 33 6.42 -6.17 5.26
N TYR A 34 5.98 -6.02 4.00
CA TYR A 34 5.21 -4.88 3.52
C TYR A 34 3.75 -5.23 3.31
N ALA A 35 2.86 -4.33 3.72
CA ALA A 35 1.46 -4.38 3.32
C ALA A 35 1.32 -3.88 1.87
N VAL A 36 0.71 -4.69 1.01
CA VAL A 36 0.55 -4.40 -0.42
C VAL A 36 -0.92 -4.43 -0.81
N ALA A 37 -1.39 -3.39 -1.49
CA ALA A 37 -2.73 -3.35 -2.08
C ALA A 37 -2.68 -3.74 -3.57
N LEU A 38 -3.40 -4.80 -3.93
CA LEU A 38 -3.61 -5.23 -5.31
C LEU A 38 -4.90 -4.62 -5.85
N THR A 39 -4.86 -4.08 -7.06
CA THR A 39 -6.04 -3.46 -7.67
C THR A 39 -6.55 -4.24 -8.87
N SER A 40 -7.84 -4.07 -9.15
CA SER A 40 -8.57 -4.62 -10.32
C SER A 40 -7.92 -4.30 -11.67
N THR A 41 -7.08 -3.26 -11.74
CA THR A 41 -6.33 -2.88 -12.95
C THR A 41 -4.94 -3.55 -13.01
N GLY A 42 -4.63 -4.46 -12.09
CA GLY A 42 -3.33 -5.13 -12.00
C GLY A 42 -2.19 -4.24 -11.49
N SER A 43 -2.49 -3.12 -10.82
CA SER A 43 -1.46 -2.35 -10.12
C SER A 43 -1.26 -2.94 -8.72
N ALA A 44 -0.01 -2.95 -8.25
CA ALA A 44 0.34 -3.24 -6.86
C ALA A 44 0.92 -1.98 -6.21
N TYR A 45 0.52 -1.69 -4.98
CA TYR A 45 1.01 -0.55 -4.21
C TYR A 45 1.51 -1.01 -2.86
N VAL A 46 2.78 -0.76 -2.56
CA VAL A 46 3.29 -0.88 -1.19
C VAL A 46 2.70 0.26 -0.37
N LEU A 47 2.06 -0.08 0.74
CA LEU A 47 1.42 0.87 1.63
C LEU A 47 2.44 1.30 2.69
N VAL A 48 2.67 2.62 2.76
CA VAL A 48 3.52 3.23 3.77
C VAL A 48 2.63 4.14 4.63
N PRO A 49 2.67 4.03 5.97
CA PRO A 49 1.92 4.91 6.85
C PRO A 49 2.26 6.39 6.60
N GLN A 50 1.26 7.27 6.66
CA GLN A 50 1.48 8.71 6.48
C GLN A 50 2.16 9.35 7.70
N SER A 51 2.03 8.74 8.88
CA SER A 51 2.72 9.13 10.10
C SER A 51 3.11 7.88 10.89
N THR A 52 4.17 8.01 11.70
CA THR A 52 4.66 6.92 12.57
C THR A 52 3.68 6.59 13.70
N GLU A 53 2.71 7.47 13.97
CA GLU A 53 1.64 7.28 14.96
C GLU A 53 0.44 6.49 14.42
N GLU A 54 0.37 6.23 13.11
CA GLU A 54 -0.69 5.45 12.43
C GLU A 54 -0.22 4.04 12.01
N LEU A 55 0.71 3.44 12.75
CA LEU A 55 0.90 2.00 12.65
C LEU A 55 -0.34 1.32 13.26
N PRO A 56 -1.03 0.40 12.55
CA PRO A 56 -2.09 -0.37 13.19
C PRO A 56 -1.51 -1.09 14.40
N LEU A 57 -2.15 -0.85 15.56
CA LEU A 57 -1.90 -1.55 16.81
C LEU A 57 -1.88 -3.06 16.55
N ASP A 58 -0.70 -3.64 16.78
CA ASP A 58 -0.39 -5.06 16.90
C ASP A 58 -0.26 -5.90 15.61
N LEU A 59 0.93 -5.85 15.00
CA LEU A 59 1.47 -6.90 14.13
C LEU A 59 2.22 -8.01 14.90
N SER A 60 2.28 -7.93 16.23
CA SER A 60 2.98 -8.87 17.11
C SER A 60 2.14 -10.10 17.46
N ARG A 61 0.83 -10.12 17.14
CA ARG A 61 -0.08 -11.22 17.50
C ARG A 61 -0.17 -12.41 16.54
N ARG A 62 0.73 -12.55 15.57
CA ARG A 62 0.75 -13.72 14.65
C ARG A 62 2.07 -14.48 14.62
N VAL A 63 2.71 -14.61 15.78
CA VAL A 63 3.63 -15.71 16.05
C VAL A 63 3.33 -16.25 17.47
N GLU A 64 2.22 -16.94 17.64
CA GLU A 64 2.12 -17.99 18.67
C GLU A 64 1.32 -19.18 18.10
N HIS A 65 2.08 -20.27 17.88
CA HIS A 65 1.72 -21.68 17.65
C HIS A 65 0.73 -22.07 16.54
#